data_AF-A0AAU3PZN9-F1
#
_entry.id   AF-A0AAU3PZN9-F1
#
_cell.length_a   1.000
_cell.length_b   1.000
_cell.length_c   1.000
_cell.angle_alpha   90.00
_cell.angle_beta   90.00
_cell.angle_gamma   90.00
#
_symmetry.space_group_name_H-M   'P 1'
#
loop_
_entity.id
_entity.type
_entity.pdbx_description
1 polymer ?
#
loop_
_entity_poly.entity_id
_entity_poly.type
_entity_poly.pdbx_seq_one_letter_code
_entity_poly.pdbx_strand_id
1 'polypeptide(L)'
;MRFTAALGASTLALGFALTATGAATAAPESGCHPSYTPCVPYASDVDCKGGSGNGPAYTGRVQVIGPDEYDLDRDGDGIACEKS
;
A
#
# COMPACT_ATOMS: atom_id res chain seq x y z
N MET A 1 48.02 -33.12 -30.33
CA MET A 1 48.78 -31.87 -30.60
C MET A 1 48.08 -31.11 -31.72
N ARG A 2 47.39 -30.00 -31.38
CA ARG A 2 47.54 -28.68 -32.03
C ARG A 2 46.45 -27.74 -31.51
N PHE A 3 46.94 -26.74 -30.79
CA PHE A 3 46.26 -25.56 -30.28
C PHE A 3 45.77 -24.66 -31.41
N THR A 4 44.68 -23.91 -31.15
CA THR A 4 44.56 -22.43 -31.21
C THR A 4 43.06 -22.10 -31.24
N ALA A 5 42.44 -21.63 -30.15
CA ALA A 5 42.42 -20.24 -29.70
C ALA A 5 41.96 -19.26 -30.80
N ALA A 6 40.68 -18.86 -30.75
CA ALA A 6 40.19 -17.63 -31.37
C ALA A 6 39.25 -16.95 -30.38
N LEU A 7 39.63 -15.72 -30.04
CA LEU A 7 38.93 -14.81 -29.16
C LEU A 7 37.59 -14.40 -29.79
N GLY A 8 36.49 -14.61 -29.07
CA GLY A 8 35.17 -14.12 -29.44
C GLY A 8 34.64 -13.19 -28.35
N ALA A 9 35.04 -11.91 -28.40
CA ALA A 9 34.40 -10.84 -27.65
C ALA A 9 33.04 -10.55 -28.30
N SER A 10 31.94 -10.74 -27.57
CA SER A 10 30.60 -10.34 -28.00
C SER A 10 29.83 -9.89 -26.76
N THR A 11 29.96 -8.60 -26.45
CA THR A 11 28.98 -7.53 -26.69
C THR A 11 27.89 -7.47 -25.63
N LEU A 12 28.06 -6.45 -24.78
CA LEU A 12 27.02 -5.58 -24.23
C LEU A 12 25.94 -6.29 -23.41
N ALA A 13 26.21 -6.41 -22.12
CA ALA A 13 25.18 -6.47 -21.10
C ALA A 13 24.28 -5.22 -21.26
N LEU A 14 23.13 -5.41 -21.89
CA LEU A 14 22.03 -4.46 -21.86
C LEU A 14 21.47 -4.49 -20.44
N GLY A 15 22.10 -3.73 -19.55
CA GLY A 15 21.57 -3.39 -18.24
C GLY A 15 20.30 -2.58 -18.42
N PHE A 16 19.17 -3.28 -18.42
CA PHE A 16 17.86 -2.66 -18.33
C PHE A 16 17.67 -2.23 -16.87
N ALA A 17 18.22 -1.08 -16.51
CA ALA A 17 17.80 -0.37 -15.30
C ALA A 17 16.37 0.11 -15.54
N LEU A 18 15.38 -0.71 -15.19
CA LEU A 18 14.05 -0.20 -14.92
C LEU A 18 14.19 0.72 -13.71
N THR A 19 14.38 2.01 -13.98
CA THR A 19 14.04 3.06 -13.05
C THR A 19 12.56 2.91 -12.77
N ALA A 20 12.22 2.23 -11.67
CA ALA A 20 10.90 2.32 -11.08
C ALA A 20 10.70 3.79 -10.73
N THR A 21 10.01 4.53 -11.58
CA THR A 21 9.37 5.78 -11.19
C THR A 21 8.39 5.38 -10.10
N GLY A 22 8.82 5.49 -8.84
CA GLY A 22 7.92 5.45 -7.72
C GLY A 22 6.85 6.48 -8.01
N ALA A 23 5.63 6.02 -8.24
CA ALA A 23 4.46 6.87 -8.15
C ALA A 23 4.45 7.37 -6.71
N ALA A 24 5.00 8.57 -6.48
CA ALA A 24 4.69 9.33 -5.29
C ALA A 24 3.20 9.58 -5.38
N THR A 25 2.40 8.70 -4.77
CA THR A 25 1.00 8.97 -4.53
C THR A 25 0.98 10.28 -3.77
N ALA A 26 0.40 11.32 -4.36
CA ALA A 26 0.24 12.58 -3.68
C ALA A 26 -0.55 12.26 -2.39
N ALA A 27 0.10 12.40 -1.23
CA ALA A 27 -0.59 12.26 0.03
C ALA A 27 -1.76 13.25 -0.01
N PRO A 28 -3.01 12.82 0.15
CA PRO A 28 -4.12 13.76 0.14
C PRO A 28 -3.90 14.76 1.27
N GLU A 29 -3.77 16.02 0.86
CA GLU A 29 -3.55 17.24 1.65
C GLU A 29 -4.66 17.50 2.69
N SER A 30 -5.56 16.56 2.92
CA SER A 30 -6.71 16.63 3.83
C SER A 30 -6.52 15.87 5.15
N GLY A 31 -5.39 15.20 5.38
CA GLY A 31 -5.18 14.41 6.59
C GLY A 31 -6.12 13.19 6.72
N CYS A 32 -6.90 12.92 5.67
CA CYS A 32 -7.83 11.82 5.57
C CYS A 32 -7.30 10.79 4.57
N HIS A 33 -7.39 9.52 4.94
CA HIS A 33 -7.05 8.41 4.08
C HIS A 33 -8.08 8.27 2.95
N PRO A 34 -7.67 8.20 1.67
CA PRO A 34 -8.56 8.31 0.52
C PRO A 34 -9.37 7.02 0.30
N SER A 35 -8.95 5.90 0.89
CA SER A 35 -9.69 4.64 0.82
C SER A 35 -10.95 4.60 1.70
N TYR A 36 -11.24 5.64 2.47
CA TYR A 36 -12.33 5.62 3.45
C TYR A 36 -13.22 6.85 3.37
N THR A 37 -14.53 6.65 3.59
CA THR A 37 -15.51 7.73 3.68
C THR A 37 -16.57 7.45 4.76
N PRO A 38 -16.81 8.35 5.75
CA PRO A 38 -16.16 9.65 5.96
C PRO A 38 -14.68 9.54 6.36
N CYS A 39 -14.02 10.70 6.53
CA CYS A 39 -12.59 10.84 6.81
C CYS A 39 -12.08 9.89 7.90
N VAL A 40 -11.07 9.08 7.55
CA VAL A 40 -10.25 8.32 8.50
C VAL A 40 -8.88 8.98 8.57
N PRO A 41 -8.36 9.34 9.75
CA PRO A 41 -7.06 10.02 9.85
C PRO A 41 -5.91 9.08 9.51
N TYR A 42 -4.80 9.64 9.04
CA TYR A 42 -3.55 8.89 8.95
C TYR A 42 -2.98 8.63 10.35
N ALA A 43 -2.93 7.37 10.75
CA ALA A 43 -2.29 6.91 11.98
C ALA A 43 -1.56 5.58 11.75
N SER A 44 -0.77 5.15 12.75
CA SER A 44 -0.11 3.83 12.70
C SER A 44 -1.10 2.67 12.81
N ASP A 45 -2.25 2.92 13.44
CA ASP A 45 -3.33 1.98 13.61
C ASP A 45 -4.61 2.80 13.87
N VAL A 46 -5.72 2.38 13.28
CA VAL A 46 -7.02 3.01 13.46
C VAL A 46 -8.00 1.90 13.83
N ASP A 47 -8.68 2.09 14.95
CA ASP A 47 -9.64 1.11 15.46
C ASP A 47 -11.09 1.55 15.32
N CYS A 48 -12.01 0.59 15.32
CA CYS A 48 -13.43 0.88 15.42
C CYS A 48 -13.80 1.38 16.82
N LYS A 49 -14.48 2.53 16.87
CA LYS A 49 -14.95 3.14 18.12
C LYS A 49 -16.02 2.27 18.78
N GLY A 50 -15.74 1.78 19.98
CA GLY A 50 -16.62 0.84 20.71
C GLY A 50 -16.06 -0.59 20.75
N GLY A 51 -15.10 -0.90 19.87
CA GLY A 51 -14.40 -2.17 19.87
C GLY A 51 -13.31 -2.28 20.95
N SER A 52 -12.60 -3.42 20.94
CA SER A 52 -11.52 -3.73 21.89
C SER A 52 -10.12 -3.22 21.48
N GLY A 53 -10.07 -2.44 20.41
CA GLY A 53 -8.83 -1.87 19.87
C GLY A 53 -8.15 -0.89 20.83
N ASN A 54 -6.82 -0.76 20.71
CA ASN A 54 -5.98 0.10 21.57
C ASN A 54 -5.08 1.03 20.76
N GLY A 55 -5.39 1.21 19.48
CA GLY A 55 -4.68 2.04 18.55
C GLY A 55 -4.75 3.53 18.95
N PRO A 56 -3.84 4.35 18.40
CA PRO A 56 -3.76 5.77 18.69
C PRO A 56 -4.94 6.59 18.11
N ALA A 57 -5.74 6.01 17.21
CA ALA A 57 -6.86 6.66 16.56
C ALA A 57 -8.08 5.72 16.48
N TYR A 58 -9.28 6.31 16.47
CA TYR A 58 -10.53 5.57 16.37
C TYR A 58 -11.47 6.21 15.35
N THR A 59 -12.25 5.38 14.65
CA THR A 59 -13.28 5.82 13.70
C THR A 59 -14.63 5.16 13.96
N GLY A 60 -15.71 5.77 13.47
CA GLY A 60 -17.05 5.18 13.49
C GLY A 60 -17.29 4.30 12.26
N ARG A 61 -18.57 4.06 11.93
CA ARG A 61 -18.94 3.40 10.67
C ARG A 61 -18.39 4.20 9.49
N VAL A 62 -17.57 3.56 8.66
CA VAL A 62 -17.02 4.13 7.43
C VAL A 62 -17.19 3.15 6.28
N GLN A 63 -17.20 3.66 5.06
CA GLN A 63 -17.22 2.87 3.84
C GLN A 63 -15.81 2.79 3.29
N VAL A 64 -15.39 1.60 2.92
CA VAL A 64 -14.10 1.31 2.29
C VAL A 64 -14.29 1.40 0.78
N ILE A 65 -13.70 2.43 0.17
CA ILE A 65 -13.78 2.71 -1.27
C ILE A 65 -12.48 2.34 -2.02
N GLY A 66 -11.42 2.02 -1.29
CA GLY A 66 -10.10 1.65 -1.82
C GLY A 66 -9.53 0.45 -1.07
N PRO A 67 -8.19 0.28 -1.02
CA PRO A 67 -7.58 -0.74 -0.18
C PRO A 67 -7.87 -0.48 1.30
N ASP A 68 -8.17 -1.55 2.03
CA ASP A 68 -8.33 -1.52 3.48
C ASP A 68 -6.94 -1.60 4.15
N GLU A 69 -6.28 -0.46 4.29
CA GLU A 69 -4.93 -0.35 4.87
C GLU A 69 -4.89 -0.58 6.39
N TYR A 70 -6.04 -0.36 7.05
CA TYR A 70 -6.21 -0.45 8.50
C TYR A 70 -6.98 -1.69 8.96
N ASP A 71 -7.28 -2.63 8.05
CA ASP A 71 -8.04 -3.86 8.32
C ASP A 71 -9.34 -3.61 9.13
N LEU A 72 -10.05 -2.51 8.80
CA LEU A 72 -11.27 -2.06 9.45
C LEU A 72 -12.53 -2.81 8.96
N ASP A 73 -12.48 -3.35 7.74
CA ASP A 73 -13.54 -4.11 7.07
C ASP A 73 -13.12 -5.58 6.91
N ARG A 74 -13.21 -6.32 8.02
CA ARG A 74 -12.67 -7.69 8.13
C ARG A 74 -13.47 -8.72 7.34
N ASP A 75 -14.74 -8.47 7.11
CA ASP A 75 -15.60 -9.29 6.26
C ASP A 75 -15.56 -8.89 4.78
N GLY A 76 -15.04 -7.69 4.47
CA GLY A 76 -14.75 -7.26 3.11
C GLY A 76 -16.01 -6.91 2.32
N ASP A 77 -17.04 -6.41 2.99
CA ASP A 77 -18.32 -6.05 2.36
C ASP A 77 -18.37 -4.58 1.91
N GLY A 78 -17.28 -3.84 2.13
CA GLY A 78 -17.12 -2.43 1.84
C GLY A 78 -17.56 -1.51 2.99
N ILE A 79 -18.03 -2.05 4.12
CA ILE A 79 -18.50 -1.28 5.27
C ILE A 79 -17.70 -1.66 6.53
N ALA A 80 -16.78 -0.78 6.89
CA ALA A 80 -16.02 -0.89 8.13
C ALA A 80 -16.82 -0.47 9.37
N CYS A 81 -16.48 -1.08 10.50
CA CYS A 81 -16.99 -0.76 11.85
C CYS A 81 -18.52 -0.87 12.04
N GLU A 82 -19.19 -1.72 11.28
CA GLU A 82 -20.64 -1.95 11.38
C GLU A 82 -21.08 -2.65 12.68
N LYS A 83 -20.24 -3.50 13.26
CA LYS A 83 -20.51 -4.31 14.46
C LYS A 83 -19.70 -3.82 15.68
N SER A 84 -19.56 -2.50 15.82
CA SER A 84 -18.75 -1.86 16.88
C SER A 84 -19.21 -2.22 18.29
#